data_AF-A0A967VLA1-F1
#
_entry.id   AF-A0A967VLA1-F1
#
_cell.length_a   1.000
_cell.length_b   1.000
_cell.length_c   1.000
_cell.angle_alpha   90.00
_cell.angle_beta   90.00
_cell.angle_gamma   90.00
#
_symmetry.space_group_name_H-M   'P 1'
#
loop_
_entity.id
_entity.type
_entity.pdbx_description
1 polymer ?
#
loop_
_entity_poly.entity_id
_entity_poly.type
_entity_poly.pdbx_seq_one_letter_code
_entity_poly.pdbx_strand_id
1 'polypeptide(L)' 'VQSALSLGPRIVFSPGVRWNLWRGMLTPRNGSRFTAVEDRAIDPRVGLTVELSGDGSLVAK' A
#
# COMPACT_ATOMS: atom_id res chain seq x y z
N VAL A 1 7.81 -0.66 4.69
CA VAL A 1 7.73 -0.72 6.16
C VAL A 1 6.35 -0.23 6.55
N GLN A 2 5.66 -0.93 7.45
CA GLN A 2 4.38 -0.50 7.99
C GLN A 2 4.54 -0.41 9.50
N SER A 3 4.31 0.78 10.05
CA SER A 3 4.38 1.02 11.49
C SER A 3 2.97 1.07 12.03
N ALA A 4 2.76 0.64 13.27
CA ALA A 4 1.51 0.83 13.99
C ALA A 4 1.80 1.66 15.24
N LEU A 5 1.10 2.77 15.39
CA LEU A 5 1.10 3.59 16.59
C LEU A 5 -0.22 3.37 17.34
N SER A 6 -0.14 2.84 18.55
CA SER A 6 -1.24 2.94 19.49
C SER A 6 -1.32 4.39 19.96
N LEU A 7 -2.46 5.06 19.68
CA LEU A 7 -2.74 6.42 20.15
C LEU A 7 -3.50 6.42 21.48
N GLY A 8 -3.78 5.23 22.01
CA GLY A 8 -4.57 4.98 23.20
C GLY A 8 -5.05 3.53 23.25
N PRO A 9 -5.85 3.16 24.26
CA PRO A 9 -6.26 1.76 24.45
C PRO A 9 -7.13 1.21 23.32
N ARG A 10 -7.78 2.09 22.54
CA ARG A 10 -8.78 1.71 21.52
C ARG A 10 -8.44 2.17 20.11
N ILE A 11 -7.40 2.98 19.92
CA ILE A 11 -7.11 3.62 18.63
C ILE A 11 -5.71 3.23 18.17
N VAL A 12 -5.65 2.66 16.97
CA VAL A 12 -4.39 2.31 16.30
C VAL A 12 -4.32 3.03 14.97
N PHE A 13 -3.29 3.87 14.83
CA PHE A 13 -2.94 4.53 13.58
C PHE A 13 -1.85 3.74 12.87
N SER A 14 -2.02 3.45 11.59
CA SER A 14 -1.14 2.56 10.83
C SER A 14 -0.58 3.25 9.58
N PRO A 15 0.46 4.09 9.71
CA PRO A 15 1.12 4.68 8.55
C PRO A 15 1.98 3.63 7.83
N GLY A 16 2.00 3.72 6.50
CA GLY A 16 2.80 2.89 5.64
C GLY A 16 3.35 3.67 4.46
N VAL A 17 4.52 3.24 4.01
CA VAL A 17 5.07 3.71 2.74
C VAL A 17 5.59 2.50 1.97
N ARG A 18 5.27 2.47 0.68
CA ARG A 18 5.75 1.45 -0.24
C ARG A 18 6.47 2.10 -1.41
N TRP A 19 7.66 1.59 -1.70
CA TRP A 19 8.35 1.89 -2.95
C TRP A 19 7.83 0.93 -4.03
N ASN A 20 7.32 1.49 -5.12
CA ASN A 20 6.76 0.70 -6.23
C ASN A 20 7.56 0.91 -7.52
N LEU A 21 7.57 -0.14 -8.33
CA LEU A 21 8.13 -0.17 -9.67
C LEU A 21 7.12 -0.87 -10.58
N TRP A 22 6.69 -0.20 -11.64
CA TRP A 22 5.82 -0.75 -12.67
C TRP A 22 6.57 -0.85 -13.99
N ARG A 23 6.43 -1.99 -14.67
CA ARG A 23 7.04 -2.24 -15.97
C ARG A 23 5.98 -2.76 -16.94
N GLY A 24 5.72 -2.01 -17.98
CA GLY A 24 4.92 -2.45 -19.12
C GLY A 24 5.84 -3.04 -20.19
N MET A 25 5.61 -4.29 -20.54
CA MET A 25 6.39 -5.00 -21.56
C MET A 25 5.54 -5.22 -22.81
N LEU A 26 6.08 -4.95 -23.98
CA LEU A 26 5.44 -5.26 -25.26
C LEU A 26 6.14 -6.44 -25.94
N THR A 27 5.33 -7.32 -26.51
CA THR A 27 5.80 -8.39 -27.38
C THR A 27 5.43 -8.02 -28.81
N PRO A 28 6.40 -7.70 -29.67
CA PRO A 28 6.13 -7.39 -31.08
C PRO A 28 5.72 -8.67 -31.84
N ARG A 29 5.06 -8.50 -33.00
CA ARG A 29 4.68 -9.65 -33.86
C ARG A 29 5.89 -10.46 -34.33
N ASN A 30 7.02 -9.79 -34.58
CA ASN A 30 8.32 -10.38 -34.91
C ASN A 30 9.38 -9.76 -33.99
N GLY A 31 10.31 -10.57 -33.48
CA GLY A 31 11.42 -10.12 -32.63
C GLY A 31 11.23 -10.41 -31.13
N SER A 32 12.13 -9.89 -30.31
CA SER A 32 12.14 -10.11 -28.85
C SER A 32 11.24 -9.14 -28.10
N ARG A 33 10.73 -9.61 -26.96
CA ARG A 33 9.99 -8.78 -26.01
C ARG A 33 10.87 -7.67 -25.45
N PHE A 34 10.32 -6.48 -25.27
CA PHE A 34 11.05 -5.33 -24.71
C PHE A 34 10.20 -4.54 -23.69
N THR A 35 10.87 -3.81 -22.80
CA THR A 35 10.22 -2.89 -21.87
C THR A 35 9.79 -1.64 -22.63
N ALA A 36 8.49 -1.37 -22.68
CA ALA A 36 7.94 -0.21 -23.37
C ALA A 36 7.73 0.99 -22.43
N VAL A 37 7.43 0.73 -21.16
CA VAL A 37 7.27 1.76 -20.13
C VAL A 37 7.80 1.24 -18.80
N GLU A 38 8.50 2.10 -18.07
CA GLU A 38 8.90 1.87 -16.68
C GLU A 38 8.53 3.12 -15.89
N ASP A 39 7.91 2.93 -14.73
CA ASP A 39 7.65 4.02 -13.79
C ASP A 39 7.93 3.58 -12.36
N ARG A 40 8.31 4.54 -11.52
CA ARG A 40 8.59 4.35 -10.10
C ARG A 40 7.91 5.44 -9.30
N ALA A 41 7.24 5.05 -8.23
CA ALA A 41 6.64 6.03 -7.33
C ALA A 41 6.60 5.53 -5.90
N ILE A 42 6.48 6.50 -5.00
CA ILE A 42 6.16 6.28 -3.60
C ILE A 42 4.64 6.16 -3.49
N ASP A 43 4.19 5.11 -2.81
CA ASP A 43 2.80 4.83 -2.50
C ASP A 43 2.59 4.97 -0.98
N PRO A 44 2.15 6.15 -0.50
CA PRO A 44 1.81 6.36 0.89
C PRO A 44 0.48 5.70 1.24
N ARG A 45 0.42 5.10 2.43
CA ARG A 45 -0.75 4.36 2.92
C ARG A 45 -1.08 4.78 4.34
N VAL A 46 -2.35 4.96 4.63
CA VAL A 46 -2.82 5.40 5.95
C VAL A 46 -3.97 4.52 6.39
N GLY A 47 -3.83 3.86 7.54
CA GLY A 47 -4.91 3.11 8.16
C GLY A 47 -5.27 3.65 9.53
N LEU A 48 -6.54 3.50 9.90
CA LEU A 48 -7.05 3.77 11.24
C LEU A 48 -7.93 2.60 11.69
N THR A 49 -7.65 2.09 12.88
CA THR A 49 -8.52 1.12 13.56
C THR A 49 -9.02 1.74 14.87
N VAL A 50 -10.33 1.67 15.10
CA VAL A 50 -10.98 2.13 16.34
C VAL A 50 -11.79 0.98 16.92
N GLU A 51 -11.48 0.58 18.15
CA GLU A 51 -12.30 -0.33 18.94
C GLU A 51 -13.57 0.41 19.42
N LEU A 52 -14.73 -0.03 18.94
CA LEU A 52 -16.04 0.55 19.27
C LEU A 52 -16.61 -0.06 20.56
N SER A 53 -16.40 -1.37 20.73
CA SER A 53 -16.80 -2.20 21.88
C SER A 53 -15.83 -3.39 22.00
N GLY A 54 -15.87 -4.13 23.11
CA GLY A 54 -14.96 -5.27 23.35
C GLY A 54 -15.07 -6.42 22.35
N ASP A 55 -16.02 -6.34 21.42
CA ASP A 55 -16.31 -7.31 20.36
C ASP A 55 -16.31 -6.70 18.94
N GLY A 56 -16.03 -5.40 18.78
CA GLY A 56 -16.21 -4.70 17.50
C GLY A 56 -15.19 -3.60 17.22
N SER A 57 -14.63 -3.60 16.01
CA SER A 57 -13.71 -2.56 15.52
C SER A 57 -14.13 -1.99 14.17
N LEU A 58 -14.00 -0.67 14.02
CA LEU A 58 -14.06 0.02 12.74
C LEU A 58 -12.66 0.12 12.13
N VAL A 59 -12.55 -0.15 10.84
CA VAL A 59 -11.29 -0.06 10.07
C VAL A 59 -11.48 0.85 8.88
N ALA A 60 -10.64 1.88 8.77
CA ALA A 60 -10.52 2.75 7.61
C ALA A 60 -9.12 2.62 7.00
N LYS A 61 -9.01 2.63 5.66
CA LYS A 61 -7.76 2.47 4.89
C LYS A 61 -7.77 3.37 3.67
#